data_AF-K0XF84-F1
#
_entry.id   AF-K0XF84-F1
#
_cell.length_a   1.000
_cell.length_b   1.000
_cell.length_c   1.000
_cell.angle_alpha   90.00
_cell.angle_beta   90.00
_cell.angle_gamma   90.00
#
_symmetry.space_group_name_H-M   'P 1'
#
loop_
_entity.id
_entity.type
_entity.pdbx_description
1 polymer ?
#
loop_
_entity_poly.entity_id
_entity_poly.type
_entity_poly.pdbx_seq_one_letter_code
_entity_poly.pdbx_strand_id
1 'polypeptide(L)'
;MKSSVKINNRVDMSGKSVSFSTKEKANRIPVKSLDRRKFNMNKMAKNALGSIPSCVLVTGSSEQRAEMEILKMVQGSIPVVIGSLTKTELKKSGEKTMGIKDINYVMYHDTTGVRTAAKAASGNKNSVLSNINKSERNGWVKTEIGWMYNENGKPVTGWKLIDGKWYYFESTGVMQTGWRTISGKIYYFHSKGDMAESEWIQDKTNKNWYYIKSNGEIAKSEWRQDSVGKWYYVRSNGQMVKSEWRQDSAGKWYYLGSNGEMVTSQMVKGADGKNYYLGEDGAMVVNKDITWEGTTYHVDGNGVCTKKRNNTGHNVSDIHPKLKILQKKLIEECESKGLLIRITQEIRTAEEQDRLYAQGRTTSGNIVTNARGSDYSSHHQWGTAFDFCRNDGNDPYYDKDGFFSKVGAIGKSIGLEWGGDWKKPVDKPHFQLPDWGSTTKELKQQYGTPDEFEKTWN
;
A
#
# COMPACT_ATOMS: atom_id res chain seq x y z
N MET A 1 -32.87 -19.97 64.85
CA MET A 1 -32.46 -20.76 63.66
C MET A 1 -31.99 -19.79 62.59
N LYS A 2 -30.77 -19.95 62.07
CA LYS A 2 -30.26 -19.17 60.92
C LYS A 2 -30.80 -19.81 59.63
N SER A 3 -31.64 -19.11 58.90
CA SER A 3 -31.96 -19.44 57.50
C SER A 3 -31.00 -18.67 56.59
N SER A 4 -30.25 -19.38 55.75
CA SER A 4 -29.44 -18.78 54.69
C SER A 4 -30.12 -19.01 53.35
N VAL A 5 -30.36 -17.94 52.61
CA VAL A 5 -30.78 -17.99 51.21
C VAL A 5 -29.51 -17.92 50.38
N LYS A 6 -29.22 -18.98 49.63
CA LYS A 6 -28.12 -19.00 48.64
C LYS A 6 -28.72 -18.71 47.27
N ILE A 7 -28.48 -17.50 46.77
CA ILE A 7 -28.87 -17.09 45.42
C ILE A 7 -27.71 -17.46 44.49
N ASN A 8 -27.92 -18.44 43.61
CA ASN A 8 -26.98 -18.73 42.52
C ASN A 8 -27.40 -17.93 41.29
N ASN A 9 -26.79 -16.77 41.09
CA ASN A 9 -26.94 -16.00 39.85
C ASN A 9 -26.08 -16.66 38.77
N ARG A 10 -26.69 -17.42 37.85
CA ARG A 10 -26.09 -17.68 36.55
C ARG A 10 -26.83 -16.81 35.52
N VAL A 11 -26.18 -15.73 35.12
CA VAL A 11 -26.61 -14.89 34.00
C VAL A 11 -25.96 -15.47 32.75
N ASP A 12 -26.78 -16.01 31.85
CA ASP A 12 -26.34 -16.27 30.48
C ASP A 12 -26.42 -14.95 29.70
N MET A 13 -25.26 -14.38 29.36
CA MET A 13 -25.16 -13.08 28.69
C MET A 13 -25.51 -13.14 27.18
N SER A 14 -26.04 -14.25 26.68
CA SER A 14 -26.55 -14.36 25.30
C SER A 14 -28.00 -13.85 25.12
N GLY A 15 -28.65 -13.38 26.19
CA GLY A 15 -29.97 -12.74 26.12
C GLY A 15 -31.15 -13.67 25.84
N LYS A 16 -30.98 -15.00 25.93
CA LYS A 16 -32.02 -15.96 25.50
C LYS A 16 -32.87 -16.59 26.60
N SER A 17 -32.56 -16.43 27.88
CA SER A 17 -33.49 -16.74 28.98
C SER A 17 -33.02 -16.20 30.34
N VAL A 18 -33.96 -15.79 31.18
CA VAL A 18 -33.76 -15.61 32.62
C VAL A 18 -34.70 -16.59 33.32
N SER A 19 -34.17 -17.42 34.21
CA SER A 19 -34.97 -18.37 34.99
C SER A 19 -34.74 -18.17 36.48
N PHE A 20 -35.83 -18.10 37.24
CA PHE A 20 -35.80 -18.00 38.69
C PHE A 20 -36.30 -19.33 39.26
N SER A 21 -35.47 -20.01 40.07
CA SER A 21 -35.92 -21.15 40.86
C SER A 21 -35.90 -20.77 42.33
N THR A 22 -37.07 -20.72 42.95
CA THR A 22 -37.18 -20.68 44.42
C THR A 22 -37.42 -22.11 44.91
N LYS A 23 -36.58 -22.59 45.83
CA LYS A 23 -36.86 -23.78 46.63
C LYS A 23 -37.19 -23.31 48.03
N GLU A 24 -38.48 -23.17 48.33
CA GLU A 24 -38.92 -23.13 49.73
C GLU A 24 -39.01 -24.58 50.24
N LYS A 25 -38.27 -24.88 51.31
CA LYS A 25 -38.60 -26.02 52.18
C LYS A 25 -39.33 -25.46 53.39
N ALA A 26 -40.64 -25.39 53.31
CA ALA A 26 -41.51 -25.26 54.47
C ALA A 26 -42.16 -26.63 54.73
N ASN A 27 -42.05 -27.14 55.97
CA ASN A 27 -42.75 -28.34 56.38
C ASN A 27 -44.25 -28.05 56.58
N ARG A 28 -45.10 -28.76 55.80
CA ARG A 28 -46.57 -28.98 55.92
C ARG A 28 -47.43 -27.72 55.68
N ILE A 29 -48.37 -27.61 54.72
CA ILE A 29 -49.53 -28.44 54.28
C ILE A 29 -49.75 -28.16 52.76
N PRO A 30 -50.27 -29.08 51.91
CA PRO A 30 -50.17 -28.96 50.45
C PRO A 30 -51.16 -27.94 49.85
N VAL A 31 -50.63 -26.85 49.29
CA VAL A 31 -51.37 -26.01 48.34
C VAL A 31 -50.98 -26.44 46.93
N LYS A 32 -51.99 -26.80 46.12
CA LYS A 32 -51.89 -27.29 44.75
C LYS A 32 -50.92 -26.46 43.92
N SER A 33 -50.05 -27.14 43.17
CA SER A 33 -49.12 -26.55 42.22
C SER A 33 -49.86 -25.66 41.22
N LEU A 34 -49.62 -24.35 41.27
CA LEU A 34 -49.99 -23.45 40.19
C LEU A 34 -48.92 -23.52 39.11
N ASP A 35 -49.36 -24.10 37.99
CA ASP A 35 -48.76 -24.23 36.66
C ASP A 35 -47.40 -23.56 36.40
N ARG A 36 -46.41 -24.38 36.02
CA ARG A 36 -45.19 -23.92 35.33
C ARG A 36 -45.55 -23.41 33.93
N ARG A 37 -45.93 -22.15 33.79
CA ARG A 37 -46.05 -21.53 32.47
C ARG A 37 -44.65 -21.23 31.91
N LYS A 38 -44.20 -22.06 30.96
CA LYS A 38 -43.09 -21.73 30.05
C LYS A 38 -43.58 -20.68 29.05
N PHE A 39 -43.02 -19.48 29.08
CA PHE A 39 -43.23 -18.48 28.03
C PHE A 39 -42.33 -18.78 26.83
N ASN A 40 -42.93 -18.93 25.65
CA ASN A 40 -42.23 -19.14 24.39
C ASN A 40 -42.20 -17.82 23.59
N MET A 41 -41.05 -17.13 23.60
CA MET A 41 -40.89 -15.80 22.99
C MET A 41 -40.89 -15.80 21.45
N ASN A 42 -40.88 -16.96 20.78
CA ASN A 42 -40.83 -17.01 19.31
C ASN A 42 -42.13 -16.58 18.61
N LYS A 43 -43.23 -16.33 19.34
CA LYS A 43 -44.52 -15.91 18.74
C LYS A 43 -44.78 -14.40 18.77
N MET A 44 -43.94 -13.60 19.44
CA MET A 44 -44.07 -12.12 19.53
C MET A 44 -43.04 -11.36 18.67
N ALA A 45 -42.25 -12.06 17.85
CA ALA A 45 -41.18 -11.48 17.05
C ALA A 45 -41.60 -11.02 15.64
N LYS A 46 -42.90 -10.98 15.29
CA LYS A 46 -43.33 -10.72 13.91
C LYS A 46 -43.83 -9.31 13.59
N ASN A 47 -43.95 -8.40 14.55
CA ASN A 47 -44.30 -7.00 14.26
C ASN A 47 -43.29 -6.03 14.88
N ALA A 48 -42.59 -5.29 14.01
CA ALA A 48 -41.69 -4.15 14.25
C ALA A 48 -40.31 -4.44 14.90
N LEU A 49 -39.23 -4.32 14.10
CA LEU A 49 -37.86 -4.17 14.58
C LEU A 49 -37.74 -2.91 15.45
N GLY A 50 -37.26 -3.05 16.68
CA GLY A 50 -36.76 -1.93 17.49
C GLY A 50 -37.50 -1.59 18.78
N SER A 51 -38.43 -2.41 19.26
CA SER A 51 -39.10 -2.17 20.55
C SER A 51 -38.78 -3.27 21.57
N ILE A 52 -38.00 -2.94 22.59
CA ILE A 52 -37.94 -3.72 23.84
C ILE A 52 -39.27 -3.44 24.57
N PRO A 53 -40.04 -4.45 25.00
CA PRO A 53 -41.33 -4.22 25.64
C PRO A 53 -41.16 -3.49 26.97
N SER A 54 -41.75 -2.28 27.06
CA SER A 54 -41.90 -1.53 28.29
C SER A 54 -43.19 -1.95 29.01
N CYS A 55 -43.17 -3.11 29.65
CA CYS A 55 -44.17 -3.44 30.68
C CYS A 55 -43.63 -4.58 31.57
N VAL A 56 -43.32 -4.26 32.83
CA VAL A 56 -43.17 -5.26 33.87
C VAL A 56 -44.52 -5.33 34.60
N LEU A 57 -45.23 -6.43 34.44
CA LEU A 57 -46.43 -6.70 35.23
C LEU A 57 -46.00 -7.13 36.63
N VAL A 58 -46.17 -6.24 37.63
CA VAL A 58 -46.02 -6.59 39.04
C VAL A 58 -47.39 -7.00 39.57
N THR A 59 -47.52 -8.25 40.00
CA THR A 59 -48.71 -8.72 40.71
C THR A 59 -48.65 -8.23 42.15
N GLY A 60 -49.43 -7.20 42.47
CA GLY A 60 -49.60 -6.61 43.80
C GLY A 60 -51.04 -6.12 43.99
N SER A 61 -51.48 -5.97 45.25
CA SER A 61 -52.84 -5.58 45.60
C SER A 61 -53.19 -4.15 45.13
N SER A 62 -54.49 -3.92 44.98
CA SER A 62 -55.15 -2.81 44.28
C SER A 62 -54.74 -1.38 44.68
N GLU A 63 -54.00 -1.19 45.77
CA GLU A 63 -53.58 0.12 46.31
C GLU A 63 -52.26 0.62 45.69
N GLN A 64 -51.52 -0.22 44.95
CA GLN A 64 -50.29 0.20 44.23
C GLN A 64 -50.56 0.79 42.85
N ARG A 65 -51.82 0.98 42.45
CA ARG A 65 -52.20 1.56 41.14
C ARG A 65 -52.23 3.10 41.10
N ALA A 66 -52.05 3.79 42.23
CA ALA A 66 -52.30 5.23 42.33
C ALA A 66 -51.09 6.16 42.02
N GLU A 67 -49.90 5.63 41.73
CA GLU A 67 -48.73 6.46 41.34
C GLU A 67 -48.35 6.32 39.85
N MET A 68 -49.31 5.96 39.00
CA MET A 68 -49.07 5.72 37.58
C MET A 68 -49.16 6.98 36.69
N GLU A 69 -49.09 8.19 37.27
CA GLU A 69 -49.03 9.45 36.51
C GLU A 69 -47.73 10.25 36.63
N ILE A 70 -46.74 9.81 37.41
CA ILE A 70 -45.44 10.48 37.45
C ILE A 70 -44.42 9.63 36.71
N LEU A 71 -44.15 10.06 35.48
CA LEU A 71 -43.17 9.60 34.47
C LEU A 71 -43.84 9.06 33.21
N LYS A 72 -44.30 9.97 32.35
CA LYS A 72 -44.13 9.78 30.90
C LYS A 72 -42.63 9.65 30.64
N MET A 73 -42.13 8.42 30.77
CA MET A 73 -40.75 8.03 30.54
C MET A 73 -40.38 8.33 29.09
N VAL A 74 -39.33 9.13 28.92
CA VAL A 74 -38.67 9.28 27.63
C VAL A 74 -38.14 7.91 27.21
N GLN A 75 -38.42 7.56 25.97
CA GLN A 75 -38.12 6.29 25.30
C GLN A 75 -36.67 5.84 25.56
N GLY A 76 -36.47 4.67 26.18
CA GLY A 76 -35.16 4.00 26.26
C GLY A 76 -34.63 3.56 27.65
N SER A 77 -35.37 3.71 28.75
CA SER A 77 -34.88 3.31 30.07
C SER A 77 -35.13 1.83 30.42
N ILE A 78 -34.11 1.14 30.96
CA ILE A 78 -34.23 -0.21 31.55
C ILE A 78 -34.25 -0.08 33.09
N PRO A 79 -35.34 -0.42 33.78
CA PRO A 79 -35.35 -0.42 35.24
C PRO A 79 -34.70 -1.71 35.79
N VAL A 80 -33.77 -1.56 36.75
CA VAL A 80 -33.23 -2.67 37.56
C VAL A 80 -33.56 -2.41 39.03
N VAL A 81 -34.36 -3.27 39.63
CA VAL A 81 -34.68 -3.25 41.06
C VAL A 81 -33.69 -4.18 41.79
N ILE A 82 -32.94 -3.66 42.78
CA ILE A 82 -32.12 -4.47 43.68
C ILE A 82 -32.80 -4.48 45.06
N GLY A 83 -33.14 -5.67 45.54
CA GLY A 83 -34.12 -5.89 46.60
C GLY A 83 -33.73 -5.44 48.02
N SER A 84 -34.76 -5.31 48.87
CA SER A 84 -34.65 -5.06 50.31
C SER A 84 -34.47 -6.35 51.12
N LEU A 85 -33.69 -6.29 52.20
CA LEU A 85 -33.61 -7.35 53.21
C LEU A 85 -34.43 -6.95 54.44
N THR A 86 -35.56 -7.61 54.69
CA THR A 86 -36.33 -7.45 55.92
C THR A 86 -35.69 -8.27 57.05
N LYS A 87 -35.29 -7.62 58.15
CA LYS A 87 -34.89 -8.32 59.38
C LYS A 87 -36.08 -8.38 60.33
N THR A 88 -36.62 -9.57 60.54
CA THR A 88 -37.61 -9.84 61.58
C THR A 88 -36.87 -10.14 62.88
N GLU A 89 -37.00 -9.30 63.91
CA GLU A 89 -36.54 -9.64 65.25
C GLU A 89 -37.73 -10.06 66.12
N LEU A 90 -37.59 -11.23 66.76
CA LEU A 90 -38.55 -11.76 67.73
C LEU A 90 -38.11 -11.31 69.13
N LYS A 91 -38.99 -10.58 69.84
CA LYS A 91 -38.82 -10.39 71.28
C LYS A 91 -39.36 -11.60 72.04
N LYS A 92 -38.82 -11.87 73.24
CA LYS A 92 -39.12 -13.05 74.08
C LYS A 92 -40.61 -13.24 74.45
N SER A 93 -41.49 -12.27 74.19
CA SER A 93 -42.95 -12.35 74.44
C SER A 93 -43.80 -12.65 73.20
N GLY A 94 -43.21 -12.95 72.04
CA GLY A 94 -43.96 -13.44 70.87
C GLY A 94 -44.60 -12.39 69.96
N GLU A 95 -44.53 -11.10 70.29
CA GLU A 95 -44.93 -10.04 69.35
C GLU A 95 -43.85 -9.77 68.29
N LYS A 96 -44.29 -9.76 67.02
CA LYS A 96 -43.48 -9.30 65.88
C LYS A 96 -43.56 -7.79 65.78
N THR A 97 -42.44 -7.08 65.90
CA THR A 97 -42.34 -5.68 65.48
C THR A 97 -41.67 -5.61 64.12
N MET A 98 -42.35 -5.03 63.13
CA MET A 98 -41.77 -4.71 61.82
C MET A 98 -41.00 -3.39 61.94
N GLY A 99 -39.69 -3.47 62.21
CA GLY A 99 -38.82 -2.31 62.10
C GLY A 99 -38.48 -2.05 60.64
N ILE A 100 -38.89 -0.90 60.10
CA ILE A 100 -38.40 -0.39 58.82
C ILE A 100 -36.96 0.07 59.05
N LYS A 101 -35.99 -0.53 58.35
CA LYS A 101 -34.63 -0.01 58.26
C LYS A 101 -34.45 0.54 56.85
N ASP A 102 -34.48 1.87 56.77
CA ASP A 102 -34.36 2.64 55.53
C ASP A 102 -33.12 2.26 54.73
N ILE A 103 -33.32 1.74 53.51
CA ILE A 103 -32.35 1.90 52.40
C ILE A 103 -33.14 1.93 51.07
N ASN A 104 -33.38 3.13 50.54
CA ASN A 104 -33.76 3.32 49.14
C ASN A 104 -32.55 3.87 48.37
N TYR A 105 -31.86 3.01 47.62
CA TYR A 105 -31.04 3.45 46.49
C TYR A 105 -31.75 3.03 45.21
N VAL A 106 -32.21 4.00 44.43
CA VAL A 106 -32.61 3.77 43.04
C VAL A 106 -31.44 4.22 42.18
N MET A 107 -30.85 3.27 41.45
CA MET A 107 -29.82 3.57 40.45
C MET A 107 -30.52 3.66 39.10
N TYR A 108 -30.44 4.81 38.46
CA TYR A 108 -30.89 5.00 37.08
C TYR A 108 -29.68 4.90 36.15
N HIS A 109 -29.88 4.24 35.01
CA HIS A 109 -29.02 4.39 33.84
C HIS A 109 -29.84 5.14 32.80
N ASP A 110 -29.41 6.34 32.41
CA ASP A 110 -29.82 6.89 31.14
C ASP A 110 -28.98 6.28 30.01
N THR A 111 -29.41 6.42 28.77
CA THR A 111 -28.71 5.95 27.56
C THR A 111 -27.34 6.63 27.34
N THR A 112 -26.88 7.46 28.29
CA THR A 112 -25.64 8.24 28.22
C THR A 112 -24.58 7.77 29.23
N GLY A 113 -24.88 6.76 30.04
CA GLY A 113 -23.92 6.15 30.96
C GLY A 113 -23.61 6.96 32.22
N VAL A 114 -24.41 8.00 32.55
CA VAL A 114 -24.22 8.82 33.74
C VAL A 114 -24.79 8.10 34.98
N ARG A 115 -23.96 7.90 36.01
CA ARG A 115 -24.39 7.36 37.31
C ARG A 115 -24.90 8.49 38.21
N THR A 116 -26.21 8.60 38.38
CA THR A 116 -26.83 9.47 39.41
C THR A 116 -27.25 8.63 40.61
N ALA A 117 -26.66 8.88 41.77
CA ALA A 117 -27.12 8.35 43.06
C ALA A 117 -27.92 9.45 43.77
N ALA A 118 -29.23 9.26 43.94
CA ALA A 118 -30.05 10.11 44.79
C ALA A 118 -30.18 9.44 46.17
N LYS A 119 -29.83 10.17 47.24
CA LYS A 119 -30.09 9.73 48.62
C LYS A 119 -31.38 10.40 49.09
N ALA A 120 -32.48 9.65 49.13
CA ALA A 120 -33.72 10.14 49.74
C ALA A 120 -33.59 10.02 51.26
N ALA A 121 -33.67 11.14 51.98
CA ALA A 121 -33.88 11.16 53.42
C ALA A 121 -35.36 11.48 53.68
N SER A 122 -36.03 10.64 54.45
CA SER A 122 -37.41 10.88 54.89
C SER A 122 -37.41 12.00 55.94
N GLY A 123 -37.75 13.21 55.51
CA GLY A 123 -38.10 14.32 56.40
C GLY A 123 -39.61 14.34 56.59
N ASN A 124 -40.05 14.41 57.84
CA ASN A 124 -41.47 14.41 58.21
C ASN A 124 -42.11 15.75 57.78
N LYS A 125 -42.70 15.78 56.57
CA LYS A 125 -43.69 16.72 55.98
C LYS A 125 -43.52 16.79 54.45
N ASN A 126 -44.64 16.85 53.74
CA ASN A 126 -44.81 16.79 52.28
C ASN A 126 -44.03 17.85 51.47
N SER A 127 -42.71 17.74 51.36
CA SER A 127 -41.97 18.32 50.24
C SER A 127 -40.63 17.60 50.07
N VAL A 128 -40.47 16.89 48.95
CA VAL A 128 -39.15 16.41 48.51
C VAL A 128 -38.40 17.63 47.93
N LEU A 129 -37.65 18.34 48.78
CA LEU A 129 -36.65 19.29 48.30
C LEU A 129 -35.44 18.49 47.81
N SER A 130 -35.44 18.20 46.51
CA SER A 130 -34.24 17.69 45.85
C SER A 130 -33.31 18.88 45.60
N ASN A 131 -32.41 19.16 46.54
CA ASN A 131 -31.19 19.91 46.24
C ASN A 131 -30.30 19.03 45.36
N ILE A 132 -30.72 18.84 44.09
CA ILE A 132 -29.89 18.28 43.04
C ILE A 132 -28.88 19.37 42.70
N ASN A 133 -27.78 19.42 43.46
CA ASN A 133 -26.57 20.00 42.92
C ASN A 133 -26.14 19.07 41.78
N LYS A 134 -26.71 19.34 40.60
CA LYS A 134 -26.40 18.69 39.34
C LYS A 134 -24.92 18.95 39.15
N SER A 135 -24.07 18.01 39.56
CA SER A 135 -22.65 18.13 39.29
C SER A 135 -22.53 17.94 37.79
N GLU A 136 -22.53 19.05 37.05
CA GLU A 136 -22.34 19.12 35.61
C GLU A 136 -20.93 18.61 35.32
N ARG A 137 -20.79 17.27 35.22
CA ARG A 137 -19.52 16.64 34.91
C ARG A 137 -19.31 16.76 33.41
N ASN A 138 -18.67 17.85 33.03
CA ASN A 138 -18.10 18.00 31.70
C ASN A 138 -16.86 17.10 31.59
N GLY A 139 -16.62 16.55 30.39
CA GLY A 139 -15.41 15.79 30.10
C GLY A 139 -15.65 14.35 29.64
N TRP A 140 -14.55 13.62 29.56
CA TRP A 140 -14.51 12.25 29.04
C TRP A 140 -15.15 11.24 30.00
N VAL A 141 -16.03 10.39 29.45
CA VAL A 141 -16.68 9.30 30.18
C VAL A 141 -16.51 8.00 29.40
N LYS A 142 -16.00 6.97 30.06
CA LYS A 142 -15.93 5.61 29.49
C LYS A 142 -17.21 4.84 29.84
N THR A 143 -17.93 4.40 28.83
CA THR A 143 -19.15 3.59 28.97
C THR A 143 -18.91 2.16 28.45
N GLU A 144 -19.93 1.30 28.58
CA GLU A 144 -19.90 -0.07 28.04
C GLU A 144 -19.88 -0.09 26.50
N ILE A 145 -20.41 0.95 25.86
CA ILE A 145 -20.50 1.07 24.40
C ILE A 145 -19.36 1.90 23.79
N GLY A 146 -18.54 2.56 24.60
CA GLY A 146 -17.37 3.31 24.15
C GLY A 146 -17.10 4.59 24.96
N TRP A 147 -16.14 5.38 24.49
CA TRP A 147 -15.83 6.69 25.05
C TRP A 147 -16.84 7.74 24.58
N MET A 148 -17.25 8.64 25.48
CA MET A 148 -18.13 9.77 25.22
C MET A 148 -17.52 11.03 25.83
N TYR A 149 -17.94 12.20 25.35
CA TYR A 149 -17.59 13.48 25.96
C TYR A 149 -18.86 14.23 26.34
N ASN A 150 -19.00 14.58 27.61
CA ASN A 150 -20.17 15.25 28.12
C ASN A 150 -19.94 16.77 28.23
N GLU A 151 -20.94 17.55 27.84
CA GLU A 151 -21.02 18.99 28.09
C GLU A 151 -22.41 19.32 28.64
N ASN A 152 -22.46 20.07 29.75
CA ASN A 152 -23.68 20.46 30.46
C ASN A 152 -24.57 19.26 30.81
N GLY A 153 -23.93 18.13 31.13
CA GLY A 153 -24.57 16.87 31.48
C GLY A 153 -25.23 16.13 30.31
N LYS A 154 -24.88 16.45 29.06
CA LYS A 154 -25.33 15.73 27.85
C LYS A 154 -24.14 15.27 27.00
N PRO A 155 -24.21 14.12 26.33
CA PRO A 155 -23.16 13.68 25.43
C PRO A 155 -23.10 14.55 24.17
N VAL A 156 -21.88 14.88 23.75
CA VAL A 156 -21.59 15.56 22.49
C VAL A 156 -21.76 14.59 21.32
N THR A 157 -22.27 15.10 20.20
CA THR A 157 -22.41 14.39 18.93
C THR A 157 -21.76 15.19 17.80
N GLY A 158 -21.29 14.52 16.75
CA GLY A 158 -20.64 15.15 15.61
C GLY A 158 -19.19 15.53 15.87
N TRP A 159 -18.68 16.49 15.10
CA TRP A 159 -17.31 17.00 15.22
C TRP A 159 -17.15 17.88 16.46
N LYS A 160 -16.08 17.66 17.22
CA LYS A 160 -15.74 18.47 18.39
C LYS A 160 -14.24 18.64 18.54
N LEU A 161 -13.81 19.88 18.77
CA LEU A 161 -12.45 20.23 19.16
C LEU A 161 -12.36 20.17 20.70
N ILE A 162 -11.46 19.32 21.22
CA ILE A 162 -11.23 19.13 22.65
C ILE A 162 -9.72 19.18 22.86
N ASP A 163 -9.26 20.10 23.72
CA ASP A 163 -7.83 20.27 24.03
C ASP A 163 -6.93 20.36 22.79
N GLY A 164 -7.40 21.09 21.76
CA GLY A 164 -6.67 21.31 20.51
C GLY A 164 -6.71 20.14 19.52
N LYS A 165 -7.47 19.07 19.80
CA LYS A 165 -7.60 17.89 18.92
C LYS A 165 -9.03 17.67 18.46
N TRP A 166 -9.20 17.28 17.20
CA TRP A 166 -10.50 16.98 16.64
C TRP A 166 -10.93 15.54 16.95
N TYR A 167 -12.18 15.40 17.37
CA TYR A 167 -12.85 14.13 17.63
C TYR A 167 -14.17 14.09 16.86
N TYR A 168 -14.65 12.88 16.56
CA TYR A 168 -15.96 12.67 16.00
C TYR A 168 -16.78 11.71 16.85
N PHE A 169 -17.98 12.14 17.21
CA PHE A 169 -18.94 11.37 17.99
C PHE A 169 -20.13 11.01 17.11
N GLU A 170 -20.55 9.74 17.11
CA GLU A 170 -21.77 9.34 16.40
C GLU A 170 -23.03 9.94 17.04
N SER A 171 -24.20 9.75 16.43
CA SER A 171 -25.48 10.23 16.95
C SER A 171 -25.83 9.68 18.34
N THR A 172 -25.22 8.55 18.72
CA THR A 172 -25.32 7.94 20.05
C THR A 172 -24.40 8.60 21.08
N GLY A 173 -23.50 9.50 20.66
CA GLY A 173 -22.48 10.13 21.49
C GLY A 173 -21.19 9.31 21.66
N VAL A 174 -21.06 8.17 20.97
CA VAL A 174 -19.87 7.33 21.03
C VAL A 174 -18.78 7.87 20.10
N MET A 175 -17.58 8.10 20.68
CA MET A 175 -16.38 8.55 19.99
C MET A 175 -15.87 7.50 18.99
N GLN A 176 -15.52 7.96 17.79
CA GLN A 176 -15.01 7.11 16.73
C GLN A 176 -13.49 6.98 16.74
N THR A 177 -13.01 5.83 16.24
CA THR A 177 -11.59 5.51 16.04
C THR A 177 -11.40 4.79 14.70
N GLY A 178 -10.18 4.79 14.18
CA GLY A 178 -9.82 4.18 12.90
C GLY A 178 -10.37 4.92 11.69
N TRP A 179 -10.42 4.22 10.55
CA TRP A 179 -10.95 4.75 9.29
C TRP A 179 -12.46 4.98 9.36
N ARG A 180 -12.91 6.18 8.98
CA ARG A 180 -14.34 6.54 8.95
C ARG A 180 -14.69 7.37 7.74
N THR A 181 -15.86 7.06 7.18
CA THR A 181 -16.49 7.87 6.14
C THR A 181 -17.56 8.75 6.76
N ILE A 182 -17.36 10.05 6.75
CA ILE A 182 -18.26 11.05 7.32
C ILE A 182 -18.65 12.00 6.20
N SER A 183 -19.93 12.08 5.88
CA SER A 183 -20.47 12.93 4.80
C SER A 183 -19.74 12.73 3.46
N GLY A 184 -19.42 11.48 3.10
CA GLY A 184 -18.73 11.13 1.84
C GLY A 184 -17.21 11.35 1.84
N LYS A 185 -16.64 11.86 2.93
CA LYS A 185 -15.20 12.11 3.09
C LYS A 185 -14.58 11.09 4.03
N ILE A 186 -13.34 10.69 3.76
CA ILE A 186 -12.65 9.64 4.53
C ILE A 186 -11.64 10.31 5.47
N TYR A 187 -11.72 9.94 6.74
CA TYR A 187 -10.89 10.40 7.85
C TYR A 187 -10.27 9.20 8.55
N TYR A 188 -9.20 9.45 9.29
CA TYR A 188 -8.61 8.48 10.21
C TYR A 188 -8.54 9.08 11.62
N PHE A 189 -8.98 8.31 12.61
CA PHE A 189 -8.89 8.65 14.01
C PHE A 189 -7.93 7.68 14.70
N HIS A 190 -6.98 8.20 15.48
CA HIS A 190 -6.05 7.40 16.26
C HIS A 190 -6.77 6.60 17.35
N SER A 191 -6.05 5.73 18.06
CA SER A 191 -6.64 4.86 19.09
C SER A 191 -7.24 5.63 20.28
N LYS A 192 -6.79 6.87 20.50
CA LYS A 192 -7.35 7.80 21.50
C LYS A 192 -8.50 8.64 20.96
N GLY A 193 -8.87 8.47 19.68
CA GLY A 193 -9.98 9.14 19.01
C GLY A 193 -9.65 10.49 18.38
N ASP A 194 -8.43 10.98 18.55
CA ASP A 194 -7.98 12.19 17.89
C ASP A 194 -7.78 11.96 16.39
N MET A 195 -8.29 12.89 15.59
CA MET A 195 -8.20 12.87 14.14
C MET A 195 -6.74 13.04 13.71
N ALA A 196 -6.30 12.22 12.75
CA ALA A 196 -5.03 12.40 12.09
C ALA A 196 -5.02 13.68 11.24
N GLU A 197 -3.88 14.33 11.14
CA GLU A 197 -3.68 15.53 10.34
C GLU A 197 -2.25 15.62 9.80
N SER A 198 -2.11 15.96 8.52
CA SER A 198 -0.81 16.16 7.87
C SER A 198 0.17 14.97 7.99
N GLU A 199 -0.34 13.74 8.03
CA GLU A 199 0.47 12.55 8.31
C GLU A 199 0.14 11.38 7.37
N TRP A 200 1.10 10.46 7.24
CA TRP A 200 0.92 9.20 6.51
C TRP A 200 0.38 8.12 7.43
N ILE A 201 -0.72 7.47 7.03
CA ILE A 201 -1.31 6.34 7.73
C ILE A 201 -1.22 5.10 6.85
N GLN A 202 -0.64 4.03 7.39
CA GLN A 202 -0.69 2.71 6.77
C GLN A 202 -1.91 1.95 7.26
N ASP A 203 -2.75 1.51 6.33
CA ASP A 203 -3.84 0.59 6.65
C ASP A 203 -3.29 -0.77 7.09
N LYS A 204 -3.71 -1.24 8.25
CA LYS A 204 -3.17 -2.47 8.85
C LYS A 204 -3.58 -3.73 8.10
N THR A 205 -4.68 -3.69 7.35
CA THR A 205 -5.28 -4.84 6.66
C THR A 205 -4.62 -5.06 5.30
N ASN A 206 -4.62 -4.04 4.44
CA ASN A 206 -4.09 -4.14 3.07
C ASN A 206 -2.65 -3.62 2.91
N LYS A 207 -2.07 -3.03 3.97
CA LYS A 207 -0.71 -2.45 3.99
C LYS A 207 -0.50 -1.26 3.04
N ASN A 208 -1.57 -0.70 2.49
CA ASN A 208 -1.51 0.50 1.66
C ASN A 208 -1.35 1.75 2.52
N TRP A 209 -0.63 2.72 1.98
CA TRP A 209 -0.41 4.02 2.59
C TRP A 209 -1.39 5.05 2.04
N TYR A 210 -1.85 5.93 2.93
CA TYR A 210 -2.74 7.05 2.63
C TYR A 210 -2.20 8.27 3.34
N TYR A 211 -2.27 9.43 2.71
CA TYR A 211 -1.89 10.68 3.33
C TYR A 211 -3.13 11.42 3.83
N ILE A 212 -3.13 11.83 5.10
CA ILE A 212 -4.16 12.65 5.72
C ILE A 212 -3.74 14.11 5.61
N LYS A 213 -4.58 14.94 4.99
CA LYS A 213 -4.31 16.38 4.83
C LYS A 213 -4.51 17.12 6.15
N SER A 214 -4.14 18.40 6.16
CA SER A 214 -4.31 19.28 7.33
C SER A 214 -5.78 19.45 7.76
N ASN A 215 -6.74 19.24 6.85
CA ASN A 215 -8.17 19.25 7.16
C ASN A 215 -8.72 17.87 7.57
N GLY A 216 -7.85 16.86 7.76
CA GLY A 216 -8.22 15.50 8.17
C GLY A 216 -8.70 14.58 7.04
N GLU A 217 -8.96 15.12 5.85
CA GLU A 217 -9.40 14.29 4.72
C GLU A 217 -8.22 13.59 4.06
N ILE A 218 -8.43 12.38 3.56
CA ILE A 218 -7.40 11.73 2.73
C ILE A 218 -7.11 12.56 1.46
N ALA A 219 -5.85 12.62 1.07
CA ALA A 219 -5.42 13.13 -0.23
C ALA A 219 -5.88 12.20 -1.36
N LYS A 220 -6.22 12.76 -2.54
CA LYS A 220 -6.69 11.98 -3.70
C LYS A 220 -6.22 12.61 -5.01
N SER A 221 -5.67 11.79 -5.90
CA SER A 221 -5.21 12.20 -7.24
C SER A 221 -4.26 13.41 -7.21
N GLU A 222 -3.32 13.41 -6.28
CA GLU A 222 -2.43 14.55 -6.06
C GLU A 222 -1.01 14.10 -5.69
N TRP A 223 -0.05 14.98 -5.98
CA TRP A 223 1.32 14.87 -5.52
C TRP A 223 1.45 15.36 -4.08
N ARG A 224 2.22 14.65 -3.26
CA ARG A 224 2.54 15.00 -1.89
C ARG A 224 4.05 15.09 -1.73
N GLN A 225 4.51 16.15 -1.08
CA GLN A 225 5.90 16.30 -0.71
C GLN A 225 6.04 16.12 0.81
N ASP A 226 7.06 15.40 1.24
CA ASP A 226 7.41 15.32 2.66
C ASP A 226 8.28 16.51 3.11
N SER A 227 8.65 16.54 4.38
CA SER A 227 9.45 17.64 4.96
C SER A 227 10.90 17.69 4.48
N VAL A 228 11.41 16.62 3.85
CA VAL A 228 12.77 16.55 3.31
C VAL A 228 12.80 16.74 1.79
N GLY A 229 11.64 17.05 1.19
CA GLY A 229 11.52 17.38 -0.23
C GLY A 229 11.24 16.20 -1.16
N LYS A 230 11.02 15.00 -0.62
CA LYS A 230 10.70 13.81 -1.43
C LYS A 230 9.25 13.84 -1.89
N TRP A 231 9.03 13.43 -3.13
CA TRP A 231 7.73 13.40 -3.76
C TRP A 231 7.09 12.02 -3.75
N TYR A 232 5.78 12.00 -3.57
CA TYR A 232 4.92 10.83 -3.56
C TYR A 232 3.65 11.14 -4.34
N TYR A 233 2.99 10.15 -4.90
CA TYR A 233 1.71 10.33 -5.57
C TYR A 233 0.63 9.45 -4.94
N VAL A 234 -0.57 10.01 -4.71
CA VAL A 234 -1.74 9.27 -4.25
C VAL A 234 -2.79 9.14 -5.35
N ARG A 235 -3.35 7.94 -5.52
CA ARG A 235 -4.38 7.62 -6.52
C ARG A 235 -5.72 8.28 -6.17
N SER A 236 -6.71 8.14 -7.05
CA SER A 236 -8.07 8.64 -6.83
C SER A 236 -8.78 8.01 -5.63
N ASN A 237 -8.43 6.77 -5.28
CA ASN A 237 -8.89 6.08 -4.08
C ASN A 237 -8.06 6.43 -2.82
N GLY A 238 -7.06 7.31 -2.96
CA GLY A 238 -6.16 7.77 -1.90
C GLY A 238 -4.94 6.88 -1.63
N GLN A 239 -4.81 5.73 -2.31
CA GLN A 239 -3.67 4.84 -2.11
C GLN A 239 -2.40 5.43 -2.72
N MET A 240 -1.30 5.41 -1.96
CA MET A 240 0.03 5.76 -2.45
C MET A 240 0.47 4.82 -3.59
N VAL A 241 1.04 5.39 -4.64
CA VAL A 241 1.64 4.65 -5.76
C VAL A 241 3.04 4.16 -5.35
N LYS A 242 3.39 2.93 -5.71
CA LYS A 242 4.70 2.31 -5.45
C LYS A 242 5.04 1.35 -6.58
N SER A 243 6.32 1.26 -6.94
CA SER A 243 6.85 0.41 -8.02
C SER A 243 6.09 0.54 -9.35
N GLU A 244 5.66 1.75 -9.69
CA GLU A 244 4.74 1.98 -10.81
C GLU A 244 5.03 3.31 -11.50
N TRP A 245 4.74 3.33 -12.80
CA TRP A 245 4.79 4.52 -13.64
C TRP A 245 3.54 5.39 -13.46
N ARG A 246 3.73 6.72 -13.47
CA ARG A 246 2.66 7.71 -13.43
C ARG A 246 2.86 8.74 -14.52
N GLN A 247 1.84 8.95 -15.35
CA GLN A 247 1.81 10.04 -16.31
C GLN A 247 1.04 11.24 -15.74
N ASP A 248 1.57 12.45 -15.94
CA ASP A 248 0.84 13.68 -15.66
C ASP A 248 -0.06 14.09 -16.84
N SER A 249 -0.82 15.18 -16.66
CA SER A 249 -1.71 15.72 -17.69
C SER A 249 -0.98 16.33 -18.89
N ALA A 250 0.31 16.63 -18.76
CA ALA A 250 1.15 17.12 -19.86
C ALA A 250 1.79 15.98 -20.66
N GLY A 251 1.55 14.73 -20.26
CA GLY A 251 2.09 13.54 -20.91
C GLY A 251 3.49 13.13 -20.42
N LYS A 252 4.05 13.80 -19.41
CA LYS A 252 5.34 13.41 -18.83
C LYS A 252 5.17 12.19 -17.93
N TRP A 253 6.13 11.28 -18.01
CA TRP A 253 6.17 10.07 -17.20
C TRP A 253 7.09 10.25 -16.00
N TYR A 254 6.66 9.73 -14.85
CA TYR A 254 7.42 9.68 -13.60
C TYR A 254 7.35 8.26 -13.06
N TYR A 255 8.35 7.85 -12.30
CA TYR A 255 8.36 6.53 -11.66
C TYR A 255 8.40 6.65 -10.15
N LEU A 256 7.49 5.95 -9.47
CA LEU A 256 7.46 5.89 -8.00
C LEU A 256 8.12 4.57 -7.59
N GLY A 257 9.19 4.64 -6.81
CA GLY A 257 9.96 3.48 -6.35
C GLY A 257 9.21 2.58 -5.39
N SER A 258 9.89 1.55 -4.88
CA SER A 258 9.30 0.54 -3.98
C SER A 258 8.77 1.10 -2.66
N ASN A 259 9.35 2.21 -2.20
CA ASN A 259 8.91 2.95 -1.02
C ASN A 259 7.90 4.06 -1.35
N GLY A 260 7.54 4.24 -2.62
CA GLY A 260 6.63 5.27 -3.12
C GLY A 260 7.26 6.62 -3.43
N GLU A 261 8.55 6.77 -3.12
CA GLU A 261 9.33 7.96 -3.47
C GLU A 261 9.47 8.08 -4.98
N MET A 262 9.23 9.27 -5.52
CA MET A 262 9.51 9.59 -6.92
C MET A 262 11.01 9.46 -7.17
N VAL A 263 11.35 8.68 -8.19
CA VAL A 263 12.74 8.48 -8.59
C VAL A 263 13.21 9.69 -9.39
N THR A 264 14.38 10.22 -9.03
CA THR A 264 15.03 11.36 -9.69
C THR A 264 16.50 11.04 -9.93
N SER A 265 17.05 11.54 -11.03
CA SER A 265 18.46 11.40 -11.40
C SER A 265 18.98 9.96 -11.33
N GLN A 266 18.17 8.98 -11.74
CA GLN A 266 18.49 7.56 -11.64
C GLN A 266 17.95 6.76 -12.81
N MET A 267 18.63 5.67 -13.13
CA MET A 267 18.16 4.68 -14.10
C MET A 267 17.25 3.64 -13.43
N VAL A 268 16.12 3.34 -14.05
CA VAL A 268 15.17 2.32 -13.60
C VAL A 268 14.96 1.28 -14.70
N LYS A 269 14.71 0.03 -14.29
CA LYS A 269 14.37 -1.05 -15.21
C LYS A 269 12.86 -1.21 -15.28
N GLY A 270 12.29 -1.08 -16.47
CA GLY A 270 10.88 -1.31 -16.73
C GLY A 270 10.51 -2.79 -16.62
N ALA A 271 9.21 -3.07 -16.48
CA ALA A 271 8.67 -4.43 -16.50
C ALA A 271 8.90 -5.14 -17.85
N ASP A 272 9.13 -4.37 -18.91
CA ASP A 272 9.52 -4.86 -20.24
C ASP A 272 11.02 -5.20 -20.35
N GLY A 273 11.77 -5.04 -19.25
CA GLY A 273 13.20 -5.34 -19.17
C GLY A 273 14.11 -4.25 -19.71
N LYS A 274 13.56 -3.12 -20.18
CA LYS A 274 14.35 -2.00 -20.71
C LYS A 274 14.75 -1.01 -19.63
N ASN A 275 15.75 -0.19 -19.92
CA ASN A 275 16.23 0.84 -19.01
C ASN A 275 15.67 2.21 -19.38
N TYR A 276 15.31 2.99 -18.36
CA TYR A 276 14.75 4.32 -18.48
C TYR A 276 15.45 5.25 -17.50
N TYR A 277 15.73 6.48 -17.89
CA TYR A 277 16.37 7.45 -17.02
C TYR A 277 15.37 8.53 -16.57
N LEU A 278 15.28 8.75 -15.26
CA LEU A 278 14.49 9.85 -14.67
C LEU A 278 15.43 11.02 -14.41
N GLY A 279 15.09 12.21 -14.91
CA GLY A 279 15.88 13.42 -14.73
C GLY A 279 15.83 13.95 -13.29
N GLU A 280 16.48 15.11 -13.09
CA GLU A 280 16.50 15.81 -11.79
C GLU A 280 15.10 16.23 -11.33
N ASP A 281 14.21 16.56 -12.27
CA ASP A 281 12.81 16.88 -12.01
C ASP A 281 11.92 15.63 -11.84
N GLY A 282 12.51 14.42 -11.94
CA GLY A 282 11.83 13.13 -11.89
C GLY A 282 11.11 12.74 -13.17
N ALA A 283 11.07 13.61 -14.19
CA ALA A 283 10.47 13.27 -15.46
C ALA A 283 11.37 12.30 -16.23
N MET A 284 10.76 11.31 -16.85
CA MET A 284 11.42 10.39 -17.76
C MET A 284 12.01 11.18 -18.92
N VAL A 285 13.31 10.98 -19.11
CA VAL A 285 14.04 11.56 -20.22
C VAL A 285 13.61 10.89 -21.53
N VAL A 286 13.45 11.69 -22.59
CA VAL A 286 13.17 11.23 -23.96
C VAL A 286 13.97 12.06 -24.96
N ASN A 287 14.28 11.49 -26.13
CA ASN A 287 14.90 12.17 -27.29
C ASN A 287 16.17 12.98 -26.97
N LYS A 288 17.02 12.51 -26.04
CA LYS A 288 18.30 13.15 -25.73
C LYS A 288 19.32 12.14 -25.24
N ASP A 289 20.59 12.48 -25.35
CA ASP A 289 21.65 11.69 -24.76
C ASP A 289 21.80 12.02 -23.27
N ILE A 290 22.13 11.01 -22.46
CA ILE A 290 22.43 11.14 -21.02
C ILE A 290 23.73 10.42 -20.69
N THR A 291 24.41 10.85 -19.63
CA THR A 291 25.55 10.13 -19.07
C THR A 291 25.17 9.59 -17.71
N TRP A 292 25.30 8.28 -17.53
CA TRP A 292 25.01 7.58 -16.29
C TRP A 292 26.20 6.69 -15.92
N GLU A 293 26.74 6.88 -14.70
CA GLU A 293 27.89 6.13 -14.19
C GLU A 293 29.08 6.09 -15.17
N GLY A 294 29.36 7.22 -15.83
CA GLY A 294 30.46 7.35 -16.80
C GLY A 294 30.18 6.79 -18.20
N THR A 295 29.02 6.19 -18.43
CA THR A 295 28.59 5.68 -19.74
C THR A 295 27.56 6.61 -20.37
N THR A 296 27.74 6.94 -21.65
CA THR A 296 26.74 7.71 -22.40
C THR A 296 25.68 6.79 -22.98
N TYR A 297 24.41 7.17 -22.88
CA TYR A 297 23.25 6.48 -23.43
C TYR A 297 22.50 7.42 -24.37
N HIS A 298 22.03 6.89 -25.49
CA HIS A 298 21.01 7.53 -26.31
C HIS A 298 19.64 7.17 -25.76
N VAL A 299 18.77 8.16 -25.56
CA VAL A 299 17.40 7.94 -25.09
C VAL A 299 16.42 8.25 -26.21
N ASP A 300 15.63 7.25 -26.61
CA ASP A 300 14.68 7.37 -27.70
C ASP A 300 13.41 8.15 -27.32
N GLY A 301 12.46 8.27 -28.26
CA GLY A 301 11.19 8.98 -28.03
C GLY A 301 10.24 8.30 -27.05
N ASN A 302 10.49 7.03 -26.70
CA ASN A 302 9.74 6.27 -25.70
C ASN A 302 10.48 6.20 -24.35
N GLY A 303 11.64 6.84 -24.24
CA GLY A 303 12.45 6.88 -23.02
C GLY A 303 13.40 5.70 -22.84
N VAL A 304 13.54 4.83 -23.84
CA VAL A 304 14.43 3.67 -23.77
C VAL A 304 15.88 4.13 -23.90
N CYS A 305 16.69 3.80 -22.89
CA CYS A 305 18.12 4.06 -22.88
C CYS A 305 18.89 2.91 -23.57
N THR A 306 19.63 3.25 -24.63
CA THR A 306 20.61 2.35 -25.27
C THR A 306 22.01 2.92 -25.13
N LYS A 307 23.00 2.08 -24.81
CA LYS A 307 24.39 2.52 -24.63
C LYS A 307 24.87 3.17 -25.93
N LYS A 308 25.26 4.44 -25.88
CA LYS A 308 25.81 5.17 -27.02
C LYS A 308 27.26 4.72 -27.20
N ARG A 309 27.51 4.01 -28.29
CA ARG A 309 28.87 3.59 -28.67
C ARG A 309 29.48 4.71 -29.52
N ASN A 310 30.67 5.19 -29.15
CA ASN A 310 31.29 6.35 -29.80
C ASN A 310 31.68 6.02 -31.25
N ASN A 311 31.23 6.84 -32.21
CA ASN A 311 31.53 6.70 -33.65
C ASN A 311 32.76 7.50 -34.11
N THR A 312 33.62 7.93 -33.18
CA THR A 312 34.83 8.69 -33.51
C THR A 312 36.05 8.03 -32.88
N GLY A 313 36.72 7.19 -33.67
CA GLY A 313 38.11 6.80 -33.48
C GLY A 313 38.34 5.70 -32.43
N HIS A 314 38.77 4.54 -32.92
CA HIS A 314 39.55 3.54 -32.18
C HIS A 314 39.12 3.32 -30.73
N ASN A 315 37.92 2.78 -30.51
CA ASN A 315 37.50 2.42 -29.17
C ASN A 315 37.92 0.98 -28.91
N VAL A 316 39.23 0.84 -28.69
CA VAL A 316 39.88 -0.45 -28.47
C VAL A 316 39.32 -1.17 -27.22
N SER A 317 38.46 -0.55 -26.40
CA SER A 317 37.85 -1.13 -25.18
C SER A 317 36.60 -1.97 -25.41
N ASP A 318 35.92 -1.85 -26.56
CA ASP A 318 34.54 -2.36 -26.69
C ASP A 318 34.43 -3.64 -27.54
N ILE A 319 35.56 -4.14 -28.07
CA ILE A 319 35.65 -5.43 -28.76
C ILE A 319 36.22 -6.51 -27.84
N HIS A 320 35.93 -7.77 -28.18
CA HIS A 320 36.38 -8.93 -27.40
C HIS A 320 37.89 -8.88 -27.13
N PRO A 321 38.38 -9.15 -25.89
CA PRO A 321 39.80 -9.02 -25.54
C PRO A 321 40.77 -9.78 -26.47
N LYS A 322 40.38 -10.99 -26.92
CA LYS A 322 41.14 -11.74 -27.94
C LYS A 322 41.23 -10.99 -29.27
N LEU A 323 40.12 -10.41 -29.75
CA LEU A 323 40.11 -9.65 -31.00
C LEU A 323 40.98 -8.40 -30.88
N LYS A 324 40.96 -7.73 -29.73
CA LYS A 324 41.84 -6.59 -29.45
C LYS A 324 43.32 -6.94 -29.59
N ILE A 325 43.75 -8.08 -29.04
CA ILE A 325 45.14 -8.55 -29.16
C ILE A 325 45.50 -8.81 -30.63
N LEU A 326 44.62 -9.51 -31.36
CA LEU A 326 44.85 -9.84 -32.77
C LEU A 326 44.82 -8.61 -33.69
N GLN A 327 43.91 -7.66 -33.44
CA GLN A 327 43.82 -6.41 -34.17
C GLN A 327 45.10 -5.59 -34.00
N LYS A 328 45.60 -5.46 -32.75
CA LYS A 328 46.89 -4.80 -32.48
C LYS A 328 48.04 -5.50 -33.22
N LYS A 329 48.11 -6.82 -33.13
CA LYS A 329 49.13 -7.62 -33.83
C LYS A 329 49.06 -7.45 -35.35
N LEU A 330 47.85 -7.37 -35.92
CA LEU A 330 47.66 -7.11 -37.36
C LEU A 330 48.26 -5.76 -37.77
N ILE A 331 47.96 -4.70 -37.01
CA ILE A 331 48.48 -3.35 -37.27
C ILE A 331 50.00 -3.38 -37.24
N GLU A 332 50.61 -3.94 -36.19
CA GLU A 332 52.07 -4.04 -36.04
C GLU A 332 52.73 -4.85 -37.18
N GLU A 333 52.16 -5.99 -37.56
CA GLU A 333 52.69 -6.81 -38.65
C GLU A 333 52.54 -6.13 -40.02
N CYS A 334 51.44 -5.43 -40.26
CA CYS A 334 51.20 -4.68 -41.48
C CYS A 334 52.16 -3.48 -41.59
N GLU A 335 52.34 -2.71 -40.52
CA GLU A 335 53.30 -1.61 -40.44
C GLU A 335 54.73 -2.09 -40.74
N SER A 336 55.14 -3.24 -40.16
CA SER A 336 56.47 -3.82 -40.42
C SER A 336 56.73 -4.19 -41.88
N LYS A 337 55.66 -4.38 -42.67
CA LYS A 337 55.69 -4.73 -44.10
C LYS A 337 55.35 -3.55 -45.01
N GLY A 338 55.23 -2.34 -44.46
CA GLY A 338 54.87 -1.13 -45.21
C GLY A 338 53.41 -1.09 -45.69
N LEU A 339 52.52 -1.90 -45.11
CA LEU A 339 51.10 -1.94 -45.41
C LEU A 339 50.33 -1.12 -44.36
N LEU A 340 50.39 0.20 -44.43
CA LEU A 340 49.73 1.04 -43.42
C LEU A 340 48.21 0.88 -43.50
N ILE A 341 47.58 0.48 -42.38
CA ILE A 341 46.13 0.33 -42.26
C ILE A 341 45.54 1.26 -41.19
N ARG A 342 44.24 1.52 -41.29
CA ARG A 342 43.44 2.18 -40.26
C ARG A 342 42.15 1.41 -40.03
N ILE A 343 41.81 1.16 -38.78
CA ILE A 343 40.52 0.56 -38.38
C ILE A 343 39.41 1.58 -38.59
N THR A 344 38.34 1.18 -39.30
CA THR A 344 37.21 2.04 -39.66
C THR A 344 35.94 1.73 -38.89
N GLN A 345 35.75 0.47 -38.50
CA GLN A 345 34.58 0.06 -37.72
C GLN A 345 34.97 -1.07 -36.78
N GLU A 346 34.46 -1.05 -35.55
CA GLU A 346 34.66 -2.14 -34.58
C GLU A 346 33.30 -2.66 -34.15
N ILE A 347 32.51 -1.80 -33.51
CA ILE A 347 31.18 -2.13 -33.02
C ILE A 347 30.09 -1.47 -33.85
N ARG A 348 28.97 -2.17 -34.05
CA ARG A 348 27.77 -1.61 -34.69
C ARG A 348 26.54 -1.86 -33.84
N THR A 349 25.68 -0.86 -33.69
CA THR A 349 24.36 -1.02 -33.03
C THR A 349 23.37 -1.78 -33.93
N ALA A 350 22.26 -2.26 -33.37
CA ALA A 350 21.20 -2.90 -34.15
C ALA A 350 20.59 -1.93 -35.16
N GLU A 351 20.37 -0.68 -34.76
CA GLU A 351 19.78 0.35 -35.60
C GLU A 351 20.72 0.75 -36.75
N GLU A 352 22.02 0.88 -36.49
CA GLU A 352 23.01 1.13 -37.54
C GLU A 352 23.10 -0.01 -38.54
N GLN A 353 23.11 -1.26 -38.06
CA GLN A 353 23.15 -2.44 -38.93
C GLN A 353 21.87 -2.55 -39.77
N ASP A 354 20.69 -2.24 -39.21
CA ASP A 354 19.44 -2.20 -39.97
C ASP A 354 19.42 -1.09 -41.03
N ARG A 355 20.03 0.08 -40.75
CA ARG A 355 20.21 1.13 -41.75
C ARG A 355 21.10 0.70 -42.92
N LEU A 356 22.17 -0.05 -42.65
CA LEU A 356 23.03 -0.62 -43.71
C LEU A 356 22.31 -1.74 -44.47
N TYR A 357 21.55 -2.58 -43.77
CA TYR A 357 20.73 -3.62 -44.39
C TYR A 357 19.68 -3.03 -45.33
N ALA A 358 19.14 -1.85 -45.03
CA ALA A 358 18.18 -1.15 -45.89
C ALA A 358 18.79 -0.67 -47.23
N GLN A 359 20.10 -0.44 -47.32
CA GLN A 359 20.75 0.07 -48.54
C GLN A 359 20.64 -0.90 -49.71
N GLY A 360 20.27 -0.37 -50.88
CA GLY A 360 20.01 -1.15 -52.09
C GLY A 360 18.73 -2.01 -52.00
N ARG A 361 17.94 -1.86 -50.94
CA ARG A 361 16.65 -2.55 -50.74
C ARG A 361 15.51 -1.55 -50.60
N THR A 362 15.55 -0.75 -49.54
CA THR A 362 14.55 0.29 -49.21
C THR A 362 15.13 1.69 -49.19
N THR A 363 16.46 1.83 -49.20
CA THR A 363 17.18 3.10 -49.35
C THR A 363 18.16 3.02 -50.52
N SER A 364 18.47 4.17 -51.13
CA SER A 364 19.40 4.25 -52.27
C SER A 364 20.83 3.87 -51.87
N GLY A 365 21.52 3.09 -52.71
CA GLY A 365 22.90 2.67 -52.49
C GLY A 365 23.13 1.23 -52.94
N ASN A 366 24.37 0.76 -52.79
CA ASN A 366 24.68 -0.65 -53.03
C ASN A 366 24.34 -1.49 -51.79
N ILE A 367 24.02 -2.77 -51.99
CA ILE A 367 23.88 -3.71 -50.89
C ILE A 367 25.27 -3.95 -50.30
N VAL A 368 25.49 -3.45 -49.08
CA VAL A 368 26.75 -3.60 -48.34
C VAL A 368 26.70 -4.70 -47.28
N THR A 369 25.51 -5.23 -46.97
CA THR A 369 25.35 -6.31 -45.98
C THR A 369 24.08 -7.11 -46.22
N ASN A 370 24.10 -8.37 -45.80
CA ASN A 370 22.93 -9.25 -45.73
C ASN A 370 22.48 -9.50 -44.27
N ALA A 371 23.21 -8.97 -43.29
CA ALA A 371 22.90 -9.13 -41.88
C ALA A 371 21.89 -8.07 -41.43
N ARG A 372 20.80 -8.50 -40.80
CA ARG A 372 19.81 -7.64 -40.15
C ARG A 372 20.24 -7.33 -38.72
N GLY A 373 20.18 -6.06 -38.36
CA GLY A 373 20.56 -5.55 -37.06
C GLY A 373 19.60 -5.98 -35.96
N SER A 374 18.29 -5.91 -36.20
CA SER A 374 17.25 -6.32 -35.25
C SER A 374 17.38 -7.77 -34.76
N ASP A 375 18.07 -8.62 -35.52
CA ASP A 375 18.27 -10.03 -35.22
C ASP A 375 19.63 -10.36 -34.60
N TYR A 376 20.48 -9.36 -34.36
CA TYR A 376 21.87 -9.52 -33.95
C TYR A 376 22.67 -10.45 -34.88
N SER A 377 22.48 -10.30 -36.19
CA SER A 377 23.08 -11.19 -37.18
C SER A 377 24.41 -10.72 -37.75
N SER A 378 25.00 -9.64 -37.21
CA SER A 378 26.33 -9.15 -37.58
C SER A 378 27.34 -9.31 -36.44
N HIS A 379 28.54 -9.81 -36.75
CA HIS A 379 29.64 -9.95 -35.78
C HIS A 379 30.08 -8.63 -35.14
N HIS A 380 29.89 -7.49 -35.81
CA HIS A 380 30.14 -6.18 -35.21
C HIS A 380 29.22 -5.87 -34.03
N GLN A 381 27.99 -6.40 -34.03
CA GLN A 381 27.06 -6.20 -32.91
C GLN A 381 27.55 -6.94 -31.66
N TRP A 382 28.24 -8.07 -31.86
CA TRP A 382 28.81 -8.93 -30.83
C TRP A 382 30.25 -8.56 -30.43
N GLY A 383 30.84 -7.52 -31.01
CA GLY A 383 32.24 -7.14 -30.75
C GLY A 383 33.27 -8.20 -31.12
N THR A 384 32.95 -9.02 -32.13
CA THR A 384 33.82 -10.08 -32.63
C THR A 384 34.33 -9.84 -34.05
N ALA A 385 34.12 -8.63 -34.58
CA ALA A 385 34.65 -8.22 -35.89
C ALA A 385 35.14 -6.77 -35.89
N PHE A 386 35.93 -6.43 -36.92
CA PHE A 386 36.31 -5.07 -37.25
C PHE A 386 36.51 -4.91 -38.76
N ASP A 387 36.32 -3.69 -39.25
CA ASP A 387 36.60 -3.28 -40.62
C ASP A 387 37.86 -2.39 -40.64
N PHE A 388 38.62 -2.45 -41.74
CA PHE A 388 39.81 -1.65 -41.95
C PHE A 388 39.87 -1.06 -43.37
N CYS A 389 40.74 -0.06 -43.52
CA CYS A 389 41.07 0.52 -44.82
C CYS A 389 42.58 0.80 -44.90
N ARG A 390 43.07 1.13 -46.09
CA ARG A 390 44.46 1.56 -46.25
C ARG A 390 44.66 2.97 -45.71
N ASN A 391 45.87 3.23 -45.20
CA ASN A 391 46.27 4.47 -44.55
C ASN A 391 47.66 4.94 -45.03
N ASP A 392 47.92 4.80 -46.33
CA ASP A 392 49.20 5.12 -46.97
C ASP A 392 49.13 6.34 -47.89
N GLY A 393 48.07 7.15 -47.76
CA GLY A 393 47.83 8.35 -48.56
C GLY A 393 47.07 8.12 -49.86
N ASN A 394 46.82 6.87 -50.25
CA ASN A 394 45.92 6.55 -51.37
C ASN A 394 44.44 6.55 -50.93
N ASP A 395 43.53 6.42 -51.91
CA ASP A 395 42.10 6.21 -51.63
C ASP A 395 41.90 5.01 -50.68
N PRO A 396 41.12 5.13 -49.58
CA PRO A 396 41.02 4.10 -48.54
C PRO A 396 40.60 2.70 -49.00
N TYR A 397 39.97 2.58 -50.17
CA TYR A 397 39.47 1.32 -50.71
C TYR A 397 40.09 0.97 -52.08
N TYR A 398 41.17 1.64 -52.49
CA TYR A 398 41.93 1.24 -53.66
C TYR A 398 42.61 -0.12 -53.45
N ASP A 399 42.33 -1.09 -54.34
CA ASP A 399 42.80 -2.49 -54.23
C ASP A 399 43.36 -3.06 -55.55
N LYS A 400 43.64 -2.25 -56.57
CA LYS A 400 44.20 -2.76 -57.85
C LYS A 400 45.60 -3.35 -57.70
N ASP A 401 46.31 -2.96 -56.64
CA ASP A 401 47.63 -3.45 -56.23
C ASP A 401 47.55 -4.69 -55.29
N GLY A 402 46.34 -5.19 -55.05
CA GLY A 402 46.06 -6.32 -54.16
C GLY A 402 46.36 -6.02 -52.70
N PHE A 403 46.27 -4.75 -52.26
CA PHE A 403 46.50 -4.34 -50.88
C PHE A 403 45.72 -5.18 -49.87
N PHE A 404 44.40 -5.32 -50.04
CA PHE A 404 43.57 -6.04 -49.08
C PHE A 404 43.88 -7.53 -49.04
N SER A 405 44.28 -8.13 -50.17
CA SER A 405 44.72 -9.53 -50.20
C SER A 405 46.02 -9.76 -49.42
N LYS A 406 46.96 -8.80 -49.47
CA LYS A 406 48.21 -8.87 -48.68
C LYS A 406 47.92 -8.75 -47.19
N VAL A 407 47.07 -7.80 -46.79
CA VAL A 407 46.64 -7.65 -45.38
C VAL A 407 45.82 -8.87 -44.93
N GLY A 408 44.92 -9.37 -45.79
CA GLY A 408 44.14 -10.58 -45.60
C GLY A 408 45.00 -11.80 -45.27
N ALA A 409 46.10 -12.00 -46.00
CA ALA A 409 47.05 -13.07 -45.73
C ALA A 409 47.72 -12.94 -44.34
N ILE A 410 48.08 -11.73 -43.93
CA ILE A 410 48.65 -11.45 -42.60
C ILE A 410 47.62 -11.76 -41.52
N GLY A 411 46.40 -11.22 -41.64
CA GLY A 411 45.32 -11.45 -40.66
C GLY A 411 45.01 -12.93 -40.48
N LYS A 412 44.98 -13.70 -41.56
CA LYS A 412 44.81 -15.16 -41.48
C LYS A 412 45.97 -15.85 -40.77
N SER A 413 47.21 -15.42 -41.01
CA SER A 413 48.40 -16.00 -40.37
C SER A 413 48.44 -15.81 -38.85
N ILE A 414 47.76 -14.78 -38.33
CA ILE A 414 47.65 -14.50 -36.90
C ILE A 414 46.35 -15.04 -36.27
N GLY A 415 45.51 -15.72 -37.04
CA GLY A 415 44.30 -16.39 -36.54
C GLY A 415 43.00 -15.59 -36.67
N LEU A 416 42.91 -14.61 -37.59
CA LEU A 416 41.65 -13.97 -37.95
C LEU A 416 41.00 -14.67 -39.15
N GLU A 417 39.68 -14.65 -39.21
CA GLU A 417 38.92 -14.96 -40.43
C GLU A 417 38.78 -13.68 -41.28
N TRP A 418 39.01 -13.78 -42.58
CA TRP A 418 39.00 -12.65 -43.50
C TRP A 418 37.79 -12.69 -44.45
N GLY A 419 37.02 -11.60 -44.50
CA GLY A 419 35.83 -11.49 -45.34
C GLY A 419 36.10 -11.49 -46.85
N GLY A 420 37.37 -11.32 -47.26
CA GLY A 420 37.79 -11.46 -48.65
C GLY A 420 37.72 -12.90 -49.19
N ASP A 421 37.66 -13.91 -48.31
CA ASP A 421 37.51 -15.32 -48.71
C ASP A 421 36.02 -15.74 -48.84
N TRP A 422 35.08 -14.86 -48.48
CA TRP A 422 33.64 -15.17 -48.56
C TRP A 422 33.14 -15.28 -50.00
N LYS A 423 32.11 -16.12 -50.22
CA LYS A 423 31.57 -16.33 -51.58
C LYS A 423 30.78 -15.12 -52.09
N LYS A 424 29.79 -14.65 -51.32
CA LYS A 424 29.00 -13.43 -51.60
C LYS A 424 28.29 -12.92 -50.33
N PRO A 425 28.27 -11.60 -50.06
CA PRO A 425 29.15 -10.60 -50.65
C PRO A 425 30.61 -10.85 -50.21
N VAL A 426 31.56 -10.52 -51.08
CA VAL A 426 32.98 -10.51 -50.72
C VAL A 426 33.25 -9.22 -49.97
N ASP A 427 33.77 -9.29 -48.75
CA ASP A 427 33.99 -8.13 -47.88
C ASP A 427 35.47 -8.02 -47.49
N LYS A 428 36.29 -7.55 -48.44
CA LYS A 428 37.76 -7.46 -48.27
C LYS A 428 38.21 -6.58 -47.10
N PRO A 429 37.51 -5.49 -46.75
CA PRO A 429 37.77 -4.70 -45.55
C PRO A 429 37.53 -5.40 -44.21
N HIS A 430 36.97 -6.61 -44.17
CA HIS A 430 36.43 -7.19 -42.95
C HIS A 430 37.31 -8.30 -42.33
N PHE A 431 37.46 -8.28 -41.01
CA PHE A 431 37.99 -9.39 -40.22
C PHE A 431 37.08 -9.73 -39.03
N GLN A 432 37.05 -11.02 -38.67
CA GLN A 432 36.34 -11.50 -37.49
C GLN A 432 37.11 -12.62 -36.77
N LEU A 433 36.73 -12.90 -35.52
CA LEU A 433 37.26 -14.05 -34.78
C LEU A 433 36.67 -15.37 -35.32
N PRO A 434 37.51 -16.36 -35.70
CA PRO A 434 37.03 -17.67 -36.13
C PRO A 434 36.65 -18.58 -34.96
N ASP A 435 37.38 -18.50 -33.84
CA ASP A 435 37.40 -19.59 -32.83
C ASP A 435 36.52 -19.37 -31.60
N TRP A 436 35.76 -18.28 -31.50
CA TRP A 436 34.73 -18.20 -30.43
C TRP A 436 33.47 -19.00 -30.77
N GLY A 437 33.63 -19.95 -31.70
CA GLY A 437 32.81 -21.13 -31.83
C GLY A 437 31.37 -20.82 -32.17
N SER A 438 31.12 -19.75 -32.90
CA SER A 438 29.75 -19.40 -33.21
C SER A 438 29.60 -18.43 -34.36
N THR A 439 28.80 -18.85 -35.34
CA THR A 439 27.99 -17.92 -36.12
C THR A 439 27.22 -17.01 -35.17
N THR A 440 26.85 -15.81 -35.58
CA THR A 440 26.01 -14.92 -34.75
C THR A 440 24.73 -15.61 -34.23
N LYS A 441 24.26 -16.67 -34.91
CA LYS A 441 23.15 -17.53 -34.49
C LYS A 441 23.46 -18.30 -33.20
N GLU A 442 24.65 -18.88 -33.09
CA GLU A 442 25.08 -19.64 -31.92
C GLU A 442 25.37 -18.71 -30.73
N LEU A 443 26.00 -17.53 -30.96
CA LEU A 443 26.13 -16.49 -29.93
C LEU A 443 24.77 -16.07 -29.37
N LYS A 444 23.80 -15.84 -30.27
CA LYS A 444 22.43 -15.53 -29.90
C LYS A 444 21.76 -16.65 -29.11
N GLN A 445 21.98 -17.91 -29.50
CA GLN A 445 21.42 -19.06 -28.80
C GLN A 445 21.98 -19.22 -27.38
N GLN A 446 23.27 -18.95 -27.20
CA GLN A 446 23.96 -19.14 -25.92
C GLN A 446 23.78 -17.98 -24.94
N TYR A 447 23.85 -16.73 -25.44
CA TYR A 447 23.89 -15.53 -24.59
C TYR A 447 22.65 -14.64 -24.74
N GLY A 448 21.82 -14.85 -25.75
CA GLY A 448 20.61 -14.07 -26.02
C GLY A 448 20.89 -12.70 -26.63
N THR A 449 21.73 -11.88 -26.00
CA THR A 449 22.07 -10.52 -26.45
C THR A 449 23.57 -10.27 -26.44
N PRO A 450 24.08 -9.32 -27.27
CA PRO A 450 25.48 -8.90 -27.21
C PRO A 450 25.92 -8.40 -25.84
N ASP A 451 25.06 -7.71 -25.09
CA ASP A 451 25.38 -7.17 -23.77
C ASP A 451 25.59 -8.29 -22.72
N GLU A 452 24.83 -9.39 -22.80
CA GLU A 452 25.06 -10.56 -21.93
C GLU A 452 26.33 -11.32 -22.31
N PHE A 453 26.70 -11.32 -23.60
CA PHE A 453 27.97 -11.88 -24.05
C PHE A 453 29.18 -11.02 -23.61
N GLU A 454 29.09 -9.70 -23.69
CA GLU A 454 30.14 -8.76 -23.24
C GLU A 454 30.51 -9.01 -21.76
N LYS A 455 29.53 -9.34 -20.91
CA LYS A 455 29.75 -9.65 -19.50
C LYS A 455 30.60 -10.90 -19.26
N THR A 456 30.77 -11.78 -20.25
CA THR A 456 31.59 -12.99 -20.11
C THR A 456 33.05 -12.76 -20.49
N TRP A 457 33.41 -11.55 -20.91
CA TRP A 457 34.76 -11.21 -21.29
C TRP A 457 35.56 -10.94 -20.01
N ASN A 458 36.45 -11.86 -19.65
CA ASN A 458 37.38 -11.69 -18.54
C ASN A 458 38.61 -10.90 -18.97
#